data_AF-A0A2D6TY74-F1
#
_entry.id   AF-A0A2D6TY74-F1
#
_cell.length_a   1.000
_cell.length_b   1.000
_cell.length_c   1.000
_cell.angle_alpha   90.00
_cell.angle_beta   90.00
_cell.angle_gamma   90.00
#
_symmetry.space_group_name_H-M   'P 1'
#
loop_
_entity.id
_entity.type
_entity.pdbx_description
1 polymer ?
#
loop_
_entity_poly.entity_id
_entity_poly.type
_entity_poly.pdbx_seq_one_letter_code
_entity_poly.pdbx_strand_id
1 'polypeptide(L)'
;MSISDRTIKELLEKKDLIIEPLNPESLQPASIDLSLGKGFLVVDHHQVKHLTLEDPVPYRKIEGSSVIIPPHHFLLATTKEKIKLPPNISGKVEGRSSIGRRGLFIQNAGWIDPGFEGNITLELYNANESPLEIKSDRRICQLILDYTDKPVLNPYKGKYQKQTGTTGSMVHKDVELQETDSTTTSQPTTQTIPTPTTQTPPAQALLTQTPPTQNNQPTLQTPTLSTSQTTIPSTPTQTPTTNPTIIGLTGSLGSGKSIVANFLKENGFAKLTLSNILRNELTRNNLPESRKNLQDVGNKLRSEHGNHILAETAYNKIITEKINKAVIDGIRNPGEIEFLKKQPNFHLIAVDAPEEKRFEMLKERKRQGDILTWEEFQRLDARDKGIGEEEPGKAVAKCINLADHTLINDENQEIIKQRLENLYSNITDNNAL
;
A
#
# COMPACT_ATOMS: atom_id res chain seq x y z
N MET A 1 18.96 14.62 28.01
CA MET A 1 18.16 14.12 29.15
C MET A 1 16.83 14.82 29.02
N SER A 2 15.75 14.05 28.95
CA SER A 2 14.44 14.62 28.63
C SER A 2 13.92 15.51 29.76
N ILE A 3 13.36 16.66 29.40
CA ILE A 3 12.85 17.66 30.33
C ILE A 3 11.49 17.19 30.87
N SER A 4 11.32 17.24 32.19
CA SER A 4 10.08 16.83 32.87
C SER A 4 8.96 17.86 32.69
N ASP A 5 7.72 17.42 32.88
CA ASP A 5 6.53 18.27 32.93
C ASP A 5 6.68 19.52 33.80
N ARG A 6 7.26 19.38 35.01
CA ARG A 6 7.52 20.49 35.94
C ARG A 6 8.41 21.55 35.31
N THR A 7 9.52 21.13 34.73
CA THR A 7 10.45 22.06 34.09
C THR A 7 9.89 22.64 32.81
N ILE A 8 9.15 21.87 32.00
CA ILE A 8 8.42 22.40 30.83
C ILE A 8 7.46 23.51 31.26
N LYS A 9 6.69 23.28 32.33
CA LYS A 9 5.76 24.27 32.88
C LYS A 9 6.48 25.55 33.32
N GLU A 10 7.58 25.43 34.06
CA GLU A 10 8.38 26.59 34.49
C GLU A 10 8.93 27.39 33.29
N LEU A 11 9.41 26.72 32.25
CA LEU A 11 9.92 27.35 31.03
C LEU A 11 8.83 28.11 30.27
N LEU A 12 7.62 27.55 30.21
CA LEU A 12 6.44 28.20 29.60
C LEU A 12 5.99 29.43 30.41
N GLU A 13 5.96 29.33 31.75
CA GLU A 13 5.58 30.43 32.65
C GLU A 13 6.57 31.61 32.55
N LYS A 14 7.87 31.31 32.44
CA LYS A 14 8.93 32.32 32.23
C LYS A 14 9.01 32.85 30.79
N LYS A 15 8.30 32.21 29.86
CA LYS A 15 8.35 32.49 28.41
C LYS A 15 9.71 32.22 27.76
N ASP A 16 10.54 31.40 28.39
CA ASP A 16 11.80 30.90 27.81
C ASP A 16 11.52 29.87 26.70
N LEU A 17 10.42 29.13 26.85
CA LEU A 17 9.80 28.27 25.84
C LEU A 17 8.45 28.88 25.46
N ILE A 18 8.15 28.99 24.17
CA ILE A 18 6.83 29.42 23.68
C ILE A 18 6.19 28.26 22.93
N ILE A 19 4.95 27.93 23.27
CA ILE A 19 4.09 27.00 22.53
C ILE A 19 2.70 27.63 22.50
N GLU A 20 2.25 28.10 21.33
CA GLU A 20 1.01 28.87 21.23
C GLU A 20 0.15 28.48 20.02
N PRO A 21 -1.15 28.21 20.20
CA PRO A 21 -1.89 28.21 21.47
C PRO A 21 -1.61 26.96 22.31
N LEU A 22 -1.47 27.10 23.64
CA LEU A 22 -1.31 25.95 24.54
C LEU A 22 -2.63 25.56 25.21
N ASN A 23 -3.04 24.30 25.07
CA ASN A 23 -4.05 23.71 25.96
C ASN A 23 -3.33 23.13 27.20
N PRO A 24 -3.67 23.56 28.44
CA PRO A 24 -3.06 23.05 29.67
C PRO A 24 -3.09 21.53 29.82
N GLU A 25 -4.10 20.84 29.27
CA GLU A 25 -4.20 19.37 29.30
C GLU A 25 -3.20 18.65 28.37
N SER A 26 -2.45 19.41 27.57
CA SER A 26 -1.47 18.84 26.63
C SER A 26 -0.16 18.49 27.32
N LEU A 27 0.11 19.01 28.51
CA LEU A 27 1.31 18.68 29.27
C LEU A 27 1.26 17.20 29.71
N GLN A 28 2.32 16.46 29.41
CA GLN A 28 2.51 15.04 29.74
C GLN A 28 3.79 14.88 30.60
N PRO A 29 4.00 13.75 31.30
CA PRO A 29 5.06 13.63 32.31
C PRO A 29 6.48 14.05 31.89
N ALA A 30 6.82 13.89 30.60
CA ALA A 30 8.11 14.30 30.03
C ALA A 30 7.96 14.75 28.56
N SER A 31 6.78 15.24 28.19
CA SER A 31 6.49 15.70 26.83
C SER A 31 5.32 16.66 26.83
N ILE A 32 5.01 17.24 25.68
CA ILE A 32 3.82 18.06 25.48
C ILE A 32 3.14 17.65 24.19
N ASP A 33 1.88 17.22 24.28
CA ASP A 33 1.08 16.86 23.11
C ASP A 33 0.84 18.11 22.23
N LEU A 34 0.91 17.96 20.92
CA LEU A 34 0.60 19.01 19.94
C LEU A 34 -0.60 18.60 19.10
N SER A 35 -1.36 19.58 18.65
CA SER A 35 -2.62 19.39 17.95
C SER A 35 -2.45 19.52 16.44
N LEU A 36 -3.26 18.79 15.68
CA LEU A 36 -3.29 18.90 14.23
C LEU A 36 -3.88 20.25 13.80
N GLY A 37 -3.16 20.99 12.96
CA GLY A 37 -3.65 22.20 12.30
C GLY A 37 -4.50 21.89 11.06
N LYS A 38 -4.97 22.95 10.39
CA LYS A 38 -5.96 22.85 9.29
C LYS A 38 -5.34 22.78 7.89
N GLY A 39 -4.02 22.94 7.78
CA GLY A 39 -3.31 22.92 6.50
C GLY A 39 -2.75 21.55 6.18
N PHE A 40 -2.86 21.16 4.92
CA PHE A 40 -2.25 19.93 4.39
C PHE A 40 -1.65 20.21 3.00
N LEU A 41 -0.53 19.54 2.69
CA LEU A 41 0.06 19.53 1.35
C LEU A 41 0.16 18.09 0.87
N VAL A 42 -0.29 17.87 -0.36
CA VAL A 42 -0.13 16.62 -1.09
C VAL A 42 0.64 16.94 -2.36
N VAL A 43 1.59 16.09 -2.75
CA VAL A 43 2.31 16.26 -4.01
C VAL A 43 1.29 16.26 -5.16
N ASP A 44 1.37 17.26 -6.02
CA ASP A 44 0.57 17.32 -7.24
C ASP A 44 1.24 16.48 -8.33
N HIS A 45 0.92 15.18 -8.33
CA HIS A 45 1.46 14.22 -9.28
C HIS A 45 1.07 14.49 -10.74
N HIS A 46 0.14 15.42 -11.02
CA HIS A 46 -0.16 15.84 -12.40
C HIS A 46 0.90 16.77 -12.97
N GLN A 47 1.60 17.52 -12.10
CA GLN A 47 2.61 18.50 -12.50
C GLN A 47 4.04 17.93 -12.46
N VAL A 48 4.19 16.68 -12.01
CA VAL A 48 5.49 16.05 -11.77
C VAL A 48 5.55 14.68 -12.43
N LYS A 49 6.51 14.48 -13.34
CA LYS A 49 6.81 13.15 -13.89
C LYS A 49 7.61 12.29 -12.92
N HIS A 50 8.57 12.90 -12.22
CA HIS A 50 9.36 12.31 -11.12
C HIS A 50 9.82 13.43 -10.19
N LEU A 51 9.97 13.14 -8.90
CA LEU A 51 10.52 14.09 -7.92
C LEU A 51 12.05 14.00 -7.95
N THR A 52 12.69 15.16 -7.92
CA THR A 52 14.14 15.34 -7.78
C THR A 52 14.41 16.09 -6.48
N LEU A 53 15.66 16.13 -6.02
CA LEU A 53 16.03 16.98 -4.89
C LEU A 53 16.38 18.41 -5.36
N GLU A 54 16.62 18.55 -6.65
CA GLU A 54 17.06 19.76 -7.33
C GLU A 54 15.90 20.70 -7.65
N ASP A 55 14.69 20.17 -7.82
CA ASP A 55 13.52 20.96 -8.18
C ASP A 55 12.55 21.19 -7.00
N PRO A 56 11.81 22.32 -6.99
CA PRO A 56 10.70 22.51 -6.08
C PRO A 56 9.62 21.44 -6.29
N VAL A 57 9.08 20.91 -5.19
CA VAL A 57 7.94 19.99 -5.25
C VAL A 57 6.65 20.80 -5.45
N PRO A 58 5.89 20.58 -6.52
CA PRO A 58 4.58 21.20 -6.67
C PRO A 58 3.60 20.49 -5.73
N TYR A 59 3.14 21.23 -4.73
CA TYR A 59 2.16 20.74 -3.78
C TYR A 59 0.78 21.31 -4.12
N ARG A 60 -0.23 20.45 -4.05
CA ARG A 60 -1.61 20.89 -3.91
C ARG A 60 -1.91 21.14 -2.44
N LYS A 61 -2.30 22.38 -2.13
CA LYS A 61 -2.71 22.78 -0.79
C LYS A 61 -4.16 22.43 -0.52
N ILE A 62 -4.42 21.87 0.65
CA ILE A 62 -5.76 21.56 1.16
C ILE A 62 -5.90 22.26 2.51
N GLU A 63 -7.00 22.99 2.71
CA GLU A 63 -7.36 23.57 4.00
C GLU A 63 -8.73 23.04 4.45
N GLY A 64 -8.82 22.57 5.70
CA GLY A 64 -10.05 21.99 6.21
C GLY A 64 -9.97 21.52 7.66
N SER A 65 -11.12 21.28 8.27
CA SER A 65 -11.23 20.73 9.63
C SER A 65 -11.02 19.21 9.68
N SER A 66 -10.98 18.51 8.54
CA SER A 66 -10.55 17.12 8.44
C SER A 66 -9.94 16.82 7.07
N VAL A 67 -9.16 15.75 7.00
CA VAL A 67 -8.66 15.17 5.75
C VAL A 67 -8.70 13.66 5.85
N ILE A 68 -8.99 13.01 4.72
CA ILE A 68 -8.90 11.54 4.60
C ILE A 68 -7.55 11.23 3.95
N ILE A 69 -6.69 10.52 4.68
CA ILE A 69 -5.44 9.98 4.14
C ILE A 69 -5.77 8.60 3.55
N PRO A 70 -5.62 8.39 2.23
CA PRO A 70 -5.86 7.06 1.67
C PRO A 70 -4.84 6.04 2.19
N PRO A 71 -5.09 4.73 2.01
CA PRO A 71 -4.12 3.68 2.33
C PRO A 71 -2.74 3.97 1.75
N HIS A 72 -1.68 3.65 2.50
CA HIS A 72 -0.25 3.83 2.18
C HIS A 72 0.15 5.19 1.59
N HIS A 73 -0.59 6.25 1.86
CA HIS A 73 -0.25 7.59 1.37
C HIS A 73 0.49 8.40 2.40
N PHE A 74 1.42 9.19 1.85
CA PHE A 74 2.10 10.28 2.52
C PHE A 74 1.38 11.61 2.25
N LEU A 75 1.29 12.46 3.26
CA LEU A 75 1.00 13.88 3.10
C LEU A 75 1.76 14.71 4.15
N LEU A 76 1.93 16.00 3.88
CA LEU A 76 2.38 16.94 4.88
C LEU A 76 1.18 17.57 5.58
N ALA A 77 1.25 17.68 6.90
CA ALA A 77 0.34 18.44 7.72
C ALA A 77 1.12 19.45 8.57
N THR A 78 0.45 20.18 9.45
CA THR A 78 1.09 21.12 10.37
C THR A 78 0.53 20.93 11.77
N THR A 79 1.31 21.27 12.79
CA THR A 79 0.76 21.52 14.13
C THR A 79 -0.08 22.80 14.11
N LYS A 80 -1.05 22.86 15.02
CA LYS A 80 -1.79 24.09 15.32
C LYS A 80 -0.89 25.09 16.04
N GLU A 81 -0.06 24.56 16.93
CA GLU A 81 0.84 25.32 17.79
C GLU A 81 2.06 25.81 17.01
N LYS A 82 2.44 27.06 17.26
CA LYS A 82 3.76 27.61 16.96
C LYS A 82 4.66 27.43 18.17
N ILE A 83 5.89 27.01 17.93
CA ILE A 83 6.88 26.73 18.95
C ILE A 83 8.04 27.70 18.79
N LYS A 84 8.61 28.16 19.90
CA LYS A 84 9.89 28.85 19.94
C LYS A 84 10.79 28.22 20.99
N LEU A 85 11.88 27.59 20.55
CA LEU A 85 12.86 26.96 21.44
C LEU A 85 13.98 27.94 21.80
N PRO A 86 14.45 27.96 23.06
CA PRO A 86 15.64 28.73 23.42
C PRO A 86 16.92 28.06 22.86
N PRO A 87 18.05 28.77 22.83
CA PRO A 87 19.32 28.25 22.29
C PRO A 87 19.90 27.03 23.02
N ASN A 88 19.40 26.66 24.19
CA ASN A 88 19.90 25.54 25.00
C ASN A 88 18.94 24.34 25.06
N ILE A 89 17.87 24.35 24.25
CA ILE A 89 16.87 23.28 24.24
C ILE A 89 16.63 22.85 22.79
N SER A 90 16.69 21.55 22.55
CA SER A 90 16.23 20.91 21.32
C SER A 90 14.92 20.18 21.57
N GLY A 91 14.19 19.89 20.49
CA GLY A 91 12.95 19.12 20.52
C GLY A 91 13.04 17.83 19.74
N LYS A 92 12.17 16.87 20.06
CA LYS A 92 11.89 15.69 19.25
C LYS A 92 10.41 15.54 19.04
N VAL A 93 10.00 15.37 17.79
CA VAL A 93 8.59 15.20 17.45
C VAL A 93 8.31 13.73 17.28
N GLU A 94 7.44 13.21 18.13
CA GLU A 94 7.13 11.79 18.17
C GLU A 94 5.64 11.53 17.96
N GLY A 95 5.33 10.37 17.38
CA GLY A 95 3.98 9.85 17.33
C GLY A 95 3.40 9.62 18.73
N ARG A 96 2.10 9.85 18.90
CA ARG A 96 1.38 9.35 20.09
C ARG A 96 1.07 7.87 19.89
N SER A 97 1.29 7.04 20.91
CA SER A 97 1.10 5.58 20.80
C SER A 97 -0.30 5.19 20.30
N SER A 98 -1.35 5.85 20.78
CA SER A 98 -2.73 5.61 20.32
C SER A 98 -2.96 5.91 18.83
N ILE A 99 -2.16 6.81 18.25
CA ILE A 99 -2.20 7.17 16.83
C ILE A 99 -1.45 6.14 15.99
N GLY A 100 -0.24 5.77 16.42
CA GLY A 100 0.53 4.70 15.78
C GLY A 100 -0.22 3.37 15.76
N ARG A 101 -0.91 3.02 16.85
CA ARG A 101 -1.77 1.80 16.94
C ARG A 101 -2.98 1.82 16.01
N ARG A 102 -3.33 2.98 15.45
CA ARG A 102 -4.34 3.12 14.39
C ARG A 102 -3.74 3.10 13.00
N GLY A 103 -2.46 2.74 12.86
CA GLY A 103 -1.74 2.67 11.60
C GLY A 103 -1.40 4.03 10.99
N LEU A 104 -1.38 5.12 11.78
CA LEU A 104 -0.92 6.42 11.30
C LEU A 104 0.49 6.69 11.85
N PHE A 105 1.44 6.77 10.94
CA PHE A 105 2.84 7.06 11.27
C PHE A 105 3.12 8.55 11.10
N ILE A 106 3.97 9.07 11.98
CA ILE A 106 4.48 10.44 11.95
C ILE A 106 5.98 10.29 11.71
N GLN A 107 6.41 10.49 10.46
CA GLN A 107 7.72 10.07 9.94
C GLN A 107 8.79 11.18 10.01
N ASN A 108 8.46 12.34 10.58
CA ASN A 108 9.30 13.53 10.59
C ASN A 108 10.75 13.20 10.95
N ALA A 109 11.70 13.91 10.34
CA ALA A 109 13.06 13.96 10.87
C ALA A 109 13.00 14.45 12.34
N GLY A 110 13.21 13.52 13.27
CA GLY A 110 12.73 13.62 14.66
C GLY A 110 13.46 14.60 15.57
N TRP A 111 14.18 15.59 15.04
CA TRP A 111 14.94 16.58 15.83
C TRP A 111 14.61 18.02 15.40
N ILE A 112 14.25 18.86 16.37
CA ILE A 112 14.06 20.30 16.20
C ILE A 112 15.26 21.01 16.81
N ASP A 113 15.95 21.80 15.99
CA ASP A 113 17.14 22.53 16.37
C ASP A 113 16.88 23.62 17.43
N PRO A 114 17.81 23.85 18.37
CA PRO A 114 17.75 24.96 19.30
C PRO A 114 17.65 26.32 18.59
N GLY A 115 16.76 27.19 19.07
CA GLY A 115 16.47 28.48 18.44
C GLY A 115 15.43 28.45 17.31
N PHE A 116 14.89 27.28 16.95
CA PHE A 116 13.80 27.19 15.98
C PHE A 116 12.56 27.96 16.48
N GLU A 117 11.91 28.69 15.56
CA GLU A 117 10.63 29.37 15.75
C GLU A 117 9.69 29.00 14.61
N GLY A 118 8.47 28.54 14.86
CA GLY A 118 7.48 28.26 13.81
C GLY A 118 6.49 27.15 14.14
N ASN A 119 5.57 26.88 13.21
CA ASN A 119 4.78 25.65 13.25
C ASN A 119 5.66 24.44 12.92
N ILE A 120 5.27 23.24 13.37
CA ILE A 120 5.94 22.01 12.99
C ILE A 120 5.19 21.39 11.81
N THR A 121 5.87 21.23 10.68
CA THR A 121 5.36 20.44 9.57
C THR A 121 5.47 18.97 9.94
N LEU A 122 4.39 18.21 9.76
CA LEU A 122 4.27 16.80 10.09
C LEU A 122 4.21 15.97 8.81
N GLU A 123 4.98 14.89 8.77
CA GLU A 123 5.05 13.91 7.71
C GLU A 123 4.14 12.73 8.08
N LEU A 124 2.90 12.75 7.60
CA LEU A 124 1.90 11.75 7.97
C LEU A 124 1.82 10.65 6.92
N TYR A 125 1.92 9.39 7.37
CA TYR A 125 1.77 8.22 6.51
C TYR A 125 0.72 7.26 7.07
N ASN A 126 -0.32 7.00 6.29
CA ASN A 126 -1.33 6.00 6.65
C ASN A 126 -0.85 4.61 6.22
N ALA A 127 -0.41 3.77 7.17
CA ALA A 127 0.04 2.41 6.92
C ALA A 127 -1.09 1.36 6.88
N ASN A 128 -2.36 1.78 6.99
CA ASN A 128 -3.49 0.86 6.88
C ASN A 128 -3.84 0.57 5.43
N GLU A 129 -4.56 -0.52 5.20
CA GLU A 129 -5.25 -0.85 3.94
C GLU A 129 -6.57 -0.08 3.74
N SER A 130 -6.99 0.68 4.75
CA SER A 130 -8.22 1.48 4.75
C SER A 130 -7.90 2.97 4.81
N PRO A 131 -8.71 3.84 4.16
CA PRO A 131 -8.60 5.27 4.34
C PRO A 131 -8.75 5.66 5.81
N LEU A 132 -7.98 6.63 6.27
CA LEU A 132 -8.01 7.13 7.63
C LEU A 132 -8.38 8.61 7.62
N GLU A 133 -9.54 8.94 8.21
CA GLU A 133 -9.90 10.33 8.46
C GLU A 133 -9.15 10.84 9.70
N ILE A 134 -8.47 11.98 9.55
CA ILE A 134 -7.91 12.75 10.66
C ILE A 134 -8.60 14.11 10.73
N LYS A 135 -8.97 14.51 11.95
CA LYS A 135 -9.65 15.78 12.23
C LYS A 135 -8.68 16.76 12.85
N SER A 136 -8.76 18.02 12.44
CA SER A 136 -8.01 19.13 13.04
C SER A 136 -8.37 19.29 14.52
N ASP A 137 -7.55 20.05 15.25
CA ASP A 137 -7.73 20.39 16.67
C ASP A 137 -7.58 19.21 17.65
N ARG A 138 -7.35 17.97 17.15
CA ARG A 138 -7.01 16.81 18.00
C ARG A 138 -5.51 16.73 18.25
N ARG A 139 -5.11 16.23 19.43
CA ARG A 139 -3.73 15.86 19.75
C ARG A 139 -3.22 14.77 18.80
N ILE A 140 -2.17 15.06 18.03
CA ILE A 140 -1.67 14.20 16.94
C ILE A 140 -0.27 13.64 17.23
N CYS A 141 0.65 14.49 17.66
CA CYS A 141 2.02 14.14 18.03
C CYS A 141 2.34 14.68 19.42
N GLN A 142 3.55 14.41 19.90
CA GLN A 142 4.08 14.96 21.14
C GLN A 142 5.48 15.48 20.91
N LEU A 143 5.85 16.51 21.68
CA LEU A 143 7.17 17.09 21.70
C LEU A 143 7.91 16.67 22.97
N ILE A 144 9.04 16.00 22.80
CA ILE A 144 9.98 15.68 23.88
C ILE A 144 11.11 16.69 23.81
N LEU A 145 11.44 17.33 24.92
CA LEU A 145 12.48 18.36 24.96
C LEU A 145 13.73 17.80 25.63
N ASP A 146 14.91 18.19 25.14
CA ASP A 146 16.20 17.81 25.69
C ASP A 146 17.06 19.08 25.87
N TYR A 147 17.79 19.15 26.99
CA TYR A 147 18.84 20.16 27.15
C TYR A 147 20.06 19.81 26.30
N THR A 148 20.66 20.84 25.72
CA THR A 148 22.05 20.78 25.27
C THR A 148 22.99 20.95 26.47
N ASP A 149 24.23 20.45 26.37
CA ASP A 149 25.23 20.60 27.44
C ASP A 149 25.58 22.07 27.70
N LYS A 150 25.54 22.90 26.66
CA LYS A 150 25.67 24.36 26.68
C LYS A 150 24.74 25.02 25.65
N PRO A 151 24.37 26.30 25.80
CA PRO A 151 23.67 27.03 24.75
C PRO A 151 24.43 26.95 23.42
N VAL A 152 23.73 26.68 22.32
CA VAL A 152 24.39 26.55 21.02
C VAL A 152 24.97 27.88 20.58
N LEU A 153 26.17 27.83 19.97
CA LEU A 153 26.84 29.02 19.42
C LEU A 153 26.04 29.65 18.28
N ASN A 154 25.44 28.80 17.43
CA ASN A 154 24.68 29.21 16.26
C ASN A 154 23.27 28.62 16.32
N PRO A 155 22.28 29.35 16.88
CA PRO A 155 20.89 28.93 16.87
C PRO A 155 20.36 28.78 15.44
N TYR A 156 19.27 28.03 15.29
CA TYR A 156 18.68 27.73 13.98
C TYR A 156 18.36 29.00 13.17
N LYS A 157 18.96 29.08 11.98
CA LYS A 157 18.74 30.11 10.95
C LYS A 157 18.49 29.48 9.58
N GLY A 158 18.03 28.22 9.57
CA GLY A 158 17.83 27.44 8.37
C GLY A 158 16.58 27.84 7.59
N LYS A 159 16.33 27.07 6.51
CA LYS A 159 15.30 27.33 5.50
C LYS A 159 13.89 27.50 6.08
N TYR A 160 13.59 26.81 7.18
CA TYR A 160 12.26 26.70 7.76
C TYR A 160 12.03 27.63 8.95
N GLN A 161 12.95 28.56 9.21
CA GLN A 161 12.83 29.47 10.36
C GLN A 161 11.62 30.39 10.17
N LYS A 162 10.78 30.49 11.20
CA LYS A 162 9.48 31.20 11.24
C LYS A 162 8.43 30.66 10.27
N GLN A 163 8.52 29.38 9.87
CA GLN A 163 7.51 28.80 8.99
C GLN A 163 6.10 28.84 9.61
N THR A 164 5.10 29.06 8.76
CA THR A 164 3.69 29.14 9.17
C THR A 164 2.83 28.18 8.40
N GLY A 165 2.05 27.37 9.12
CA GLY A 165 1.25 26.30 8.53
C GLY A 165 2.11 25.23 7.86
N THR A 166 1.50 24.50 6.94
CA THR A 166 2.14 23.37 6.27
C THR A 166 3.10 23.87 5.22
N THR A 167 4.39 23.59 5.42
CA THR A 167 5.47 24.11 4.57
C THR A 167 6.10 22.95 3.80
N GLY A 168 6.18 23.09 2.47
CA GLY A 168 6.77 22.08 1.60
C GLY A 168 8.30 22.03 1.70
N SER A 169 8.90 20.98 1.12
CA SER A 169 10.36 20.84 1.10
C SER A 169 11.04 21.99 0.34
N MET A 170 12.14 22.49 0.90
CA MET A 170 13.05 23.45 0.29
C MET A 170 14.45 22.85 0.07
N VAL A 171 14.54 21.52 -0.08
CA VAL A 171 15.83 20.83 -0.30
C VAL A 171 16.60 21.40 -1.50
N HIS A 172 15.92 21.76 -2.60
CA HIS A 172 16.48 22.47 -3.76
C HIS A 172 17.26 23.77 -3.46
N LYS A 173 17.15 24.34 -2.25
CA LYS A 173 17.92 25.51 -1.80
C LYS A 173 19.22 25.17 -1.07
N ASP A 174 19.62 23.90 -1.01
CA ASP A 174 20.90 23.53 -0.40
C ASP A 174 22.08 24.12 -1.19
N VAL A 175 23.05 24.65 -0.46
CA VAL A 175 24.18 25.42 -1.01
C VAL A 175 25.12 24.53 -1.84
N GLU A 176 25.15 23.22 -1.56
CA GLU A 176 25.95 22.23 -2.29
C GLU A 176 25.64 22.20 -3.81
N LEU A 177 24.47 22.68 -4.23
CA LEU A 177 24.03 22.74 -5.62
C LEU A 177 24.47 24.01 -6.36
N GLN A 178 25.05 25.01 -5.68
CA GLN A 178 25.35 26.34 -6.26
C GLN A 178 26.80 26.52 -6.74
N GLU A 179 27.71 25.56 -6.50
CA GLU A 179 29.14 25.72 -6.81
C GLU A 179 29.61 25.18 -8.18
N THR A 180 28.73 24.69 -9.06
CA THR A 180 29.18 24.04 -10.33
C THR A 180 29.09 24.88 -11.60
N ASP A 181 28.61 26.12 -11.56
CA ASP A 181 28.41 26.95 -12.78
C ASP A 181 29.46 28.06 -12.99
N SER A 182 30.72 27.79 -12.67
CA SER A 182 31.82 28.63 -13.17
C SER A 182 33.09 27.82 -13.45
N THR A 183 33.19 27.23 -14.65
CA THR A 183 34.30 27.49 -15.60
C THR A 183 34.33 26.50 -16.78
N THR A 184 34.35 27.07 -17.98
CA THR A 184 34.98 26.59 -19.23
C THR A 184 34.20 25.63 -20.15
N THR A 185 33.74 26.25 -21.24
CA THR A 185 33.42 25.71 -22.55
C THR A 185 34.50 24.77 -23.10
N SER A 186 34.15 23.51 -23.36
CA SER A 186 34.80 22.69 -24.39
C SER A 186 33.81 21.67 -24.97
N GLN A 187 33.75 21.61 -26.30
CA GLN A 187 32.80 20.83 -27.11
C GLN A 187 32.79 19.32 -26.79
N PRO A 188 31.67 18.60 -27.06
CA PRO A 188 31.60 17.17 -26.83
C PRO A 188 32.21 16.38 -27.98
N THR A 189 33.34 15.71 -27.73
CA THR A 189 33.81 14.59 -28.57
C THR A 189 32.98 13.35 -28.32
N THR A 190 32.42 12.79 -29.39
CA THR A 190 31.69 11.52 -29.41
C THR A 190 32.64 10.38 -29.01
N GLN A 191 32.42 9.77 -27.84
CA GLN A 191 33.01 8.49 -27.49
C GLN A 191 31.91 7.43 -27.45
N THR A 192 32.03 6.45 -28.33
CA THR A 192 31.26 5.22 -28.39
C THR A 192 31.46 4.40 -27.11
N ILE A 193 30.36 4.00 -26.48
CA ILE A 193 30.33 3.08 -25.34
C ILE A 193 30.74 1.67 -25.85
N PRO A 194 31.80 1.02 -25.33
CA PRO A 194 32.05 -0.38 -25.61
C PRO A 194 31.12 -1.27 -24.79
N THR A 195 30.64 -2.33 -25.44
CA THR A 195 29.82 -3.41 -24.87
C THR A 195 30.54 -4.08 -23.70
N PRO A 196 29.86 -4.45 -22.59
CA PRO A 196 30.52 -5.09 -21.47
C PRO A 196 30.88 -6.55 -21.82
N THR A 197 32.18 -6.83 -21.90
CA THR A 197 32.73 -8.18 -21.85
C THR A 197 32.62 -8.75 -20.44
N THR A 198 32.12 -9.97 -20.35
CA THR A 198 32.09 -10.84 -19.16
C THR A 198 33.50 -11.02 -18.60
N GLN A 199 33.77 -10.45 -17.43
CA GLN A 199 34.90 -10.84 -16.58
C GLN A 199 34.37 -11.15 -15.18
N THR A 200 34.59 -12.40 -14.76
CA THR A 200 34.30 -12.92 -13.43
C THR A 200 35.25 -12.25 -12.42
N PRO A 201 34.77 -11.75 -11.26
CA PRO A 201 35.67 -11.21 -10.23
C PRO A 201 36.41 -12.36 -9.50
N PRO A 202 37.65 -12.14 -9.03
CA PRO A 202 38.39 -13.13 -8.25
C PRO A 202 37.83 -13.29 -6.84
N ALA A 203 37.87 -14.52 -6.33
CA ALA A 203 37.42 -14.90 -5.00
C ALA A 203 38.24 -14.19 -3.90
N GLN A 204 37.57 -13.44 -3.03
CA GLN A 204 38.13 -13.00 -1.75
C GLN A 204 37.82 -14.03 -0.65
N ALA A 205 38.86 -14.35 0.11
CA ALA A 205 38.91 -15.39 1.12
C ALA A 205 37.92 -15.15 2.28
N LEU A 206 37.07 -16.14 2.54
CA LEU A 206 36.27 -16.24 3.75
C LEU A 206 37.17 -16.76 4.89
N LEU A 207 37.28 -15.99 5.97
CA LEU A 207 37.85 -16.44 7.24
C LEU A 207 36.99 -17.59 7.79
N THR A 208 37.58 -18.77 7.90
CA THR A 208 36.98 -19.97 8.47
C THR A 208 36.87 -19.84 9.99
N GLN A 209 35.65 -19.86 10.53
CA GLN A 209 35.40 -20.25 11.92
C GLN A 209 34.85 -21.68 11.96
N THR A 210 35.58 -22.56 12.64
CA THR A 210 35.26 -23.97 12.85
C THR A 210 34.08 -24.16 13.82
N PRO A 211 33.17 -25.13 13.58
CA PRO A 211 32.14 -25.50 14.54
C PRO A 211 32.68 -26.47 15.61
N PRO A 212 32.17 -26.43 16.85
CA PRO A 212 32.58 -27.38 17.88
C PRO A 212 31.87 -28.73 17.72
N THR A 213 32.65 -29.78 17.94
CA THR A 213 32.33 -31.21 17.97
C THR A 213 31.28 -31.60 19.03
N GLN A 214 30.37 -32.49 18.65
CA GLN A 214 29.52 -33.27 19.55
C GLN A 214 30.31 -34.42 20.18
N ASN A 215 30.09 -34.69 21.47
CA ASN A 215 30.14 -36.04 22.04
C ASN A 215 29.42 -36.07 23.40
N ASN A 216 28.34 -36.87 23.48
CA ASN A 216 28.01 -37.83 24.55
C ASN A 216 26.49 -38.09 24.59
N GLN A 217 26.10 -39.27 24.09
CA GLN A 217 24.84 -39.95 24.42
C GLN A 217 25.00 -40.76 25.71
N PRO A 218 23.88 -41.03 26.39
CA PRO A 218 23.57 -42.42 26.71
C PRO A 218 22.15 -42.83 26.28
N THR A 219 22.07 -44.07 25.81
CA THR A 219 20.91 -44.88 25.41
C THR A 219 19.94 -45.21 26.55
N LEU A 220 18.65 -45.39 26.24
CA LEU A 220 17.80 -46.45 26.83
C LEU A 220 16.50 -46.71 26.02
N GLN A 221 16.47 -47.90 25.42
CA GLN A 221 15.37 -48.87 25.28
C GLN A 221 13.96 -48.46 24.81
N THR A 222 13.60 -49.05 23.66
CA THR A 222 12.23 -49.31 23.18
C THR A 222 11.52 -50.40 24.01
N PRO A 223 10.18 -50.34 24.10
CA PRO A 223 9.36 -51.53 24.05
C PRO A 223 8.31 -51.50 22.93
N THR A 224 8.11 -52.67 22.35
CA THR A 224 7.15 -53.04 21.31
C THR A 224 5.77 -53.43 21.86
N LEU A 225 4.74 -53.18 21.03
CA LEU A 225 3.46 -53.88 20.86
C LEU A 225 2.40 -53.85 21.99
N SER A 226 1.25 -53.24 21.69
CA SER A 226 -0.02 -53.98 21.75
C SER A 226 -1.06 -53.41 20.77
N THR A 227 -1.57 -54.30 19.93
CA THR A 227 -2.75 -54.14 19.08
C THR A 227 -4.01 -54.09 19.93
N SER A 228 -4.85 -53.06 19.74
CA SER A 228 -6.27 -53.12 20.05
C SER A 228 -7.04 -52.49 18.90
N GLN A 229 -7.75 -53.37 18.18
CA GLN A 229 -8.76 -53.02 17.20
C GLN A 229 -9.85 -52.19 17.91
N THR A 230 -10.11 -50.99 17.42
CA THR A 230 -11.36 -50.29 17.68
C THR A 230 -11.92 -49.89 16.33
N THR A 231 -12.89 -50.69 15.88
CA THR A 231 -13.73 -50.43 14.72
C THR A 231 -14.43 -49.08 14.90
N ILE A 232 -14.00 -48.08 14.14
CA ILE A 232 -14.75 -46.84 13.95
C ILE A 232 -15.84 -47.16 12.91
N PRO A 233 -17.13 -46.89 13.17
CA PRO A 233 -18.17 -47.13 12.20
C PRO A 233 -17.93 -46.29 10.95
N SER A 234 -17.88 -46.96 9.80
CA SER A 234 -17.93 -46.35 8.48
C SER A 234 -19.31 -45.72 8.27
N THR A 235 -19.46 -44.46 8.67
CA THR A 235 -20.61 -43.63 8.28
C THR A 235 -20.41 -43.21 6.84
N PRO A 236 -21.43 -43.33 5.96
CA PRO A 236 -21.26 -43.22 4.53
C PRO A 236 -20.72 -41.86 4.12
N THR A 237 -19.77 -41.90 3.19
CA THR A 237 -19.29 -40.79 2.39
C THR A 237 -20.50 -40.02 1.84
N GLN A 238 -20.89 -38.94 2.51
CA GLN A 238 -21.66 -37.90 1.85
C GLN A 238 -20.66 -37.11 1.00
N THR A 239 -20.47 -37.56 -0.24
CA THR A 239 -20.11 -36.65 -1.33
C THR A 239 -21.02 -35.44 -1.22
N PRO A 240 -20.51 -34.19 -1.21
CA PRO A 240 -21.38 -33.03 -1.37
C PRO A 240 -22.12 -33.23 -2.69
N THR A 241 -23.43 -33.43 -2.61
CA THR A 241 -24.30 -33.87 -3.71
C THR A 241 -24.59 -32.77 -4.73
N THR A 242 -23.89 -31.63 -4.66
CA THR A 242 -23.98 -30.57 -5.65
C THR A 242 -22.59 -30.06 -5.99
N ASN A 243 -22.24 -30.09 -7.28
CA ASN A 243 -21.06 -29.39 -7.77
C ASN A 243 -21.19 -27.89 -7.41
N PRO A 244 -20.10 -27.25 -6.96
CA PRO A 244 -20.17 -25.85 -6.57
C PRO A 244 -20.53 -24.99 -7.78
N THR A 245 -21.41 -24.01 -7.60
CA THR A 245 -21.64 -22.98 -8.62
C THR A 245 -20.49 -21.98 -8.55
N ILE A 246 -19.73 -21.87 -9.63
CA ILE A 246 -18.54 -21.01 -9.68
C ILE A 246 -18.77 -19.92 -10.73
N ILE A 247 -18.69 -18.67 -10.29
CA ILE A 247 -18.74 -17.52 -11.19
C ILE A 247 -17.36 -16.88 -11.26
N GLY A 248 -16.74 -16.91 -12.44
CA GLY A 248 -15.51 -16.18 -12.73
C GLY A 248 -15.80 -14.74 -13.15
N LEU A 249 -15.00 -13.79 -12.69
CA LEU A 249 -15.08 -12.40 -13.13
C LEU A 249 -13.82 -11.98 -13.88
N THR A 250 -14.03 -11.51 -15.12
CA THR A 250 -13.04 -10.80 -15.92
C THR A 250 -13.59 -9.45 -16.36
N GLY A 251 -12.76 -8.58 -16.94
CA GLY A 251 -13.22 -7.28 -17.39
C GLY A 251 -12.16 -6.19 -17.34
N SER A 252 -12.38 -5.14 -18.11
CA SER A 252 -11.46 -4.02 -18.28
C SER A 252 -11.17 -3.29 -16.96
N LEU A 253 -10.09 -2.51 -16.96
CA LEU A 253 -9.67 -1.75 -15.79
C LEU A 253 -10.76 -0.74 -15.40
N GLY A 254 -11.16 -0.73 -14.13
CA GLY A 254 -12.20 0.20 -13.66
C GLY A 254 -13.65 -0.21 -13.93
N SER A 255 -13.91 -1.26 -14.73
CA SER A 255 -15.25 -1.58 -15.26
C SER A 255 -16.41 -1.70 -14.28
N GLY A 256 -16.16 -2.10 -13.03
CA GLY A 256 -17.26 -2.39 -12.11
C GLY A 256 -17.27 -3.79 -11.53
N LYS A 257 -16.27 -4.64 -11.79
CA LYS A 257 -16.21 -6.01 -11.26
C LYS A 257 -16.52 -6.14 -9.76
N SER A 258 -16.09 -5.16 -8.95
CA SER A 258 -16.41 -5.15 -7.51
C SER A 258 -17.90 -5.02 -7.20
N ILE A 259 -18.69 -4.36 -8.06
CA ILE A 259 -20.15 -4.28 -7.95
C ILE A 259 -20.75 -5.68 -8.09
N VAL A 260 -20.35 -6.40 -9.14
CA VAL A 260 -20.80 -7.78 -9.38
C VAL A 260 -20.35 -8.72 -8.25
N ALA A 261 -19.08 -8.62 -7.83
CA ALA A 261 -18.55 -9.44 -6.74
C ALA A 261 -19.27 -9.19 -5.40
N ASN A 262 -19.65 -7.94 -5.11
CA ASN A 262 -20.38 -7.58 -3.89
C ASN A 262 -21.82 -8.09 -3.95
N PHE A 263 -22.51 -7.91 -5.07
CA PHE A 263 -23.85 -8.44 -5.28
C PHE A 263 -23.89 -9.97 -5.13
N LEU A 264 -22.94 -10.69 -5.73
CA LEU A 264 -22.85 -12.15 -5.59
C LEU A 264 -22.57 -12.56 -4.14
N LYS A 265 -21.73 -11.79 -3.43
CA LYS A 265 -21.46 -12.02 -2.00
C LYS A 265 -22.72 -11.84 -1.15
N GLU A 266 -23.53 -10.81 -1.43
CA GLU A 266 -24.83 -10.60 -0.78
C GLU A 266 -25.82 -11.74 -1.07
N ASN A 267 -25.67 -12.40 -2.22
CA ASN A 267 -26.42 -13.60 -2.62
C ASN A 267 -25.75 -14.93 -2.19
N GLY A 268 -24.83 -14.89 -1.21
CA GLY A 268 -24.27 -16.07 -0.55
C GLY A 268 -23.05 -16.69 -1.24
N PHE A 269 -22.42 -16.02 -2.20
CA PHE A 269 -21.17 -16.49 -2.80
C PHE A 269 -19.98 -16.16 -1.91
N ALA A 270 -19.09 -17.13 -1.69
CA ALA A 270 -17.78 -16.86 -1.10
C ALA A 270 -16.88 -16.19 -2.14
N LYS A 271 -16.27 -15.05 -1.78
CA LYS A 271 -15.39 -14.30 -2.68
C LYS A 271 -13.93 -14.76 -2.54
N LEU A 272 -13.36 -15.23 -3.65
CA LEU A 272 -11.93 -15.48 -3.80
C LEU A 272 -11.35 -14.45 -4.78
N THR A 273 -10.14 -13.95 -4.52
CA THR A 273 -9.48 -12.96 -5.40
C THR A 273 -8.11 -13.45 -5.78
N LEU A 274 -7.84 -13.61 -7.08
CA LEU A 274 -6.58 -14.21 -7.55
C LEU A 274 -5.35 -13.42 -7.12
N SER A 275 -5.45 -12.09 -7.05
CA SER A 275 -4.35 -11.26 -6.55
C SER A 275 -4.01 -11.51 -5.08
N ASN A 276 -4.91 -12.08 -4.27
CA ASN A 276 -4.58 -12.44 -2.88
C ASN A 276 -3.66 -13.66 -2.81
N ILE A 277 -3.75 -14.57 -3.78
CA ILE A 277 -2.81 -15.69 -3.91
C ILE A 277 -1.40 -15.13 -4.15
N LEU A 278 -1.29 -14.16 -5.07
CA LEU A 278 -0.03 -13.48 -5.37
C LEU A 278 0.52 -12.70 -4.16
N ARG A 279 -0.35 -12.02 -3.39
CA ARG A 279 0.05 -11.32 -2.16
C ARG A 279 0.62 -12.27 -1.11
N ASN A 280 -0.04 -13.40 -0.89
CA ASN A 280 0.46 -14.41 0.05
C ASN A 280 1.84 -14.92 -0.38
N GLU A 281 2.05 -15.09 -1.68
CA GLU A 281 3.34 -15.50 -2.23
C GLU A 281 4.41 -14.41 -2.09
N LEU A 282 4.09 -13.12 -2.27
CA LEU A 282 4.99 -12.01 -1.97
C LEU A 282 5.41 -12.00 -0.50
N THR A 283 4.45 -12.15 0.42
CA THR A 283 4.72 -12.22 1.86
C THR A 283 5.64 -13.38 2.21
N ARG A 284 5.42 -14.58 1.64
CA ARG A 284 6.30 -15.74 1.86
C ARG A 284 7.72 -15.50 1.37
N ASN A 285 7.87 -14.76 0.27
CA ASN A 285 9.17 -14.43 -0.32
C ASN A 285 9.79 -13.14 0.26
N ASN A 286 9.18 -12.53 1.29
CA ASN A 286 9.60 -11.25 1.87
C ASN A 286 9.79 -10.13 0.84
N LEU A 287 8.96 -10.13 -0.22
CA LEU A 287 8.98 -9.11 -1.26
C LEU A 287 7.93 -8.02 -0.95
N PRO A 288 8.27 -6.74 -1.12
CA PRO A 288 7.32 -5.65 -0.88
C PRO A 288 6.14 -5.75 -1.84
N GLU A 289 4.93 -5.43 -1.38
CA GLU A 289 3.77 -5.38 -2.26
C GLU A 289 3.88 -4.18 -3.21
N SER A 290 4.15 -4.47 -4.48
CA SER A 290 4.12 -3.50 -5.56
C SER A 290 3.46 -4.11 -6.79
N ARG A 291 2.92 -3.29 -7.70
CA ARG A 291 2.35 -3.82 -8.97
C ARG A 291 3.36 -4.63 -9.76
N LYS A 292 4.61 -4.16 -9.79
CA LYS A 292 5.71 -4.85 -10.44
C LYS A 292 5.93 -6.21 -9.79
N ASN A 293 6.05 -6.28 -8.46
CA ASN A 293 6.30 -7.55 -7.79
C ASN A 293 5.13 -8.54 -7.90
N LEU A 294 3.88 -8.07 -7.81
CA LEU A 294 2.69 -8.90 -8.06
C LEU A 294 2.71 -9.48 -9.47
N GLN A 295 3.18 -8.70 -10.45
CA GLN A 295 3.31 -9.14 -11.83
C GLN A 295 4.46 -10.11 -12.01
N ASP A 296 5.64 -9.80 -11.48
CA ASP A 296 6.83 -10.64 -11.56
C ASP A 296 6.56 -12.02 -10.92
N VAL A 297 5.93 -12.05 -9.74
CA VAL A 297 5.51 -13.31 -9.10
C VAL A 297 4.43 -14.02 -9.92
N GLY A 298 3.44 -13.29 -10.42
CA GLY A 298 2.40 -13.88 -11.26
C GLY A 298 2.93 -14.48 -12.56
N ASN A 299 3.93 -13.87 -13.18
CA ASN A 299 4.58 -14.37 -14.39
C ASN A 299 5.49 -15.56 -14.08
N LYS A 300 6.23 -15.50 -12.96
CA LYS A 300 7.04 -16.60 -12.47
C LYS A 300 6.19 -17.85 -12.23
N LEU A 301 5.10 -17.74 -11.45
CA LEU A 301 4.22 -18.86 -11.15
C LEU A 301 3.62 -19.49 -12.42
N ARG A 302 3.23 -18.67 -13.40
CA ARG A 302 2.72 -19.17 -14.69
C ARG A 302 3.78 -19.86 -15.52
N SER A 303 5.01 -19.37 -15.48
CA SER A 303 6.14 -19.98 -16.19
C SER A 303 6.52 -21.33 -15.57
N GLU A 304 6.44 -21.46 -14.25
CA GLU A 304 6.83 -22.67 -13.51
C GLU A 304 5.74 -23.75 -13.48
N HIS A 305 4.47 -23.34 -13.35
CA HIS A 305 3.34 -24.26 -13.10
C HIS A 305 2.24 -24.19 -14.17
N GLY A 306 2.40 -23.32 -15.16
CA GLY A 306 1.44 -23.11 -16.24
C GLY A 306 0.46 -21.97 -15.98
N ASN A 307 -0.14 -21.48 -17.07
CA ASN A 307 -0.99 -20.28 -17.10
C ASN A 307 -2.25 -20.36 -16.20
N HIS A 308 -2.64 -21.56 -15.79
CA HIS A 308 -3.85 -21.83 -15.00
C HIS A 308 -3.64 -21.80 -13.48
N ILE A 309 -2.39 -21.73 -13.00
CA ILE A 309 -2.03 -21.99 -11.59
C ILE A 309 -2.83 -21.19 -10.57
N LEU A 310 -3.13 -19.92 -10.85
CA LEU A 310 -3.90 -19.07 -9.92
C LEU A 310 -5.37 -19.52 -9.82
N ALA A 311 -5.97 -19.89 -10.95
CA ALA A 311 -7.34 -20.40 -10.98
C ALA A 311 -7.42 -21.78 -10.35
N GLU A 312 -6.45 -22.66 -10.60
CA GLU A 312 -6.36 -23.96 -9.96
C GLU A 312 -6.22 -23.84 -8.44
N THR A 313 -5.37 -22.94 -7.96
CA THR A 313 -5.21 -22.68 -6.52
C THR A 313 -6.52 -22.20 -5.89
N ALA A 314 -7.26 -21.31 -6.57
CA ALA A 314 -8.56 -20.86 -6.11
C ALA A 314 -9.61 -21.99 -6.11
N TYR A 315 -9.63 -22.82 -7.15
CA TYR A 315 -10.53 -23.97 -7.26
C TYR A 315 -10.27 -25.02 -6.19
N ASN A 316 -9.01 -25.37 -5.95
CA ASN A 316 -8.63 -26.31 -4.90
C ASN A 316 -9.09 -25.84 -3.52
N LYS A 317 -9.05 -24.53 -3.27
CA LYS A 317 -9.60 -23.94 -2.05
C LYS A 317 -11.12 -24.12 -1.95
N ILE A 318 -11.87 -23.89 -3.04
CA ILE A 318 -13.33 -24.10 -3.10
C ILE A 318 -13.69 -25.53 -2.73
N ILE A 319 -12.99 -26.52 -3.31
CA ILE A 319 -13.24 -27.94 -3.04
C ILE A 319 -12.86 -28.31 -1.61
N THR A 320 -11.67 -27.91 -1.16
CA THR A 320 -11.15 -28.25 0.18
C THR A 320 -12.01 -27.66 1.29
N GLU A 321 -12.46 -26.41 1.13
CA GLU A 321 -13.31 -25.72 2.11
C GLU A 321 -14.80 -26.02 1.92
N LYS A 322 -15.16 -26.90 0.97
CA LYS A 322 -16.55 -27.28 0.66
C LYS A 322 -17.47 -26.07 0.40
N ILE A 323 -16.97 -25.12 -0.38
CA ILE A 323 -17.69 -23.90 -0.74
C ILE A 323 -18.69 -24.22 -1.85
N ASN A 324 -20.00 -24.10 -1.56
CA ASN A 324 -21.06 -24.43 -2.52
C ASN A 324 -21.29 -23.36 -3.60
N LYS A 325 -21.04 -22.09 -3.30
CA LYS A 325 -21.18 -20.96 -4.22
C LYS A 325 -19.94 -20.08 -4.11
N ALA A 326 -19.21 -19.90 -5.20
CA ALA A 326 -17.94 -19.18 -5.20
C ALA A 326 -17.85 -18.18 -6.34
N VAL A 327 -17.33 -16.99 -6.05
CA VAL A 327 -16.96 -15.99 -7.06
C VAL A 327 -15.44 -15.83 -7.08
N ILE A 328 -14.83 -16.04 -8.25
CA ILE A 328 -13.38 -15.87 -8.47
C ILE A 328 -13.17 -14.52 -9.17
N ASP A 329 -12.68 -13.54 -8.42
CA ASP A 329 -12.44 -12.17 -8.87
C ASP A 329 -11.00 -12.01 -9.40
N GLY A 330 -10.89 -11.35 -10.56
CA GLY A 330 -9.62 -10.92 -11.13
C GLY A 330 -8.96 -11.91 -12.09
N ILE A 331 -9.75 -12.64 -12.88
CA ILE A 331 -9.24 -13.51 -13.96
C ILE A 331 -8.72 -12.65 -15.10
N ARG A 332 -7.43 -12.83 -15.46
CA ARG A 332 -6.74 -11.97 -16.44
C ARG A 332 -5.87 -12.74 -17.44
N ASN A 333 -5.80 -14.06 -17.36
CA ASN A 333 -5.07 -14.88 -18.32
C ASN A 333 -6.02 -15.94 -18.94
N PRO A 334 -6.00 -16.17 -20.27
CA PRO A 334 -6.84 -17.18 -20.92
C PRO A 334 -6.67 -18.60 -20.36
N GLY A 335 -5.47 -18.98 -19.93
CA GLY A 335 -5.22 -20.31 -19.34
C GLY A 335 -5.99 -20.53 -18.03
N GLU A 336 -6.24 -19.46 -17.25
CA GLU A 336 -7.11 -19.51 -16.07
C GLU A 336 -8.56 -19.88 -16.47
N ILE A 337 -9.04 -19.33 -17.59
CA ILE A 337 -10.39 -19.56 -18.11
C ILE A 337 -10.51 -20.97 -18.70
N GLU A 338 -9.53 -21.38 -19.52
CA GLU A 338 -9.49 -22.72 -20.11
C GLU A 338 -9.51 -23.82 -19.06
N PHE A 339 -8.83 -23.61 -17.92
CA PHE A 339 -8.90 -24.49 -16.78
C PHE A 339 -10.29 -24.48 -16.12
N LEU A 340 -10.84 -23.28 -15.84
CA LEU A 340 -12.11 -23.14 -15.14
C LEU A 340 -13.32 -23.63 -15.96
N LYS A 341 -13.31 -23.46 -17.29
CA LYS A 341 -14.36 -23.98 -18.19
C LYS A 341 -14.44 -25.52 -18.22
N LYS A 342 -13.40 -26.21 -17.77
CA LYS A 342 -13.43 -27.68 -17.61
C LYS A 342 -14.09 -28.12 -16.30
N GLN A 343 -14.35 -27.19 -15.37
CA GLN A 343 -14.94 -27.48 -14.08
C GLN A 343 -16.48 -27.43 -14.18
N PRO A 344 -17.19 -28.25 -13.38
CA PRO A 344 -18.65 -28.26 -13.41
C PRO A 344 -19.23 -26.93 -12.91
N ASN A 345 -20.37 -26.53 -13.50
CA ASN A 345 -21.16 -25.36 -13.11
C ASN A 345 -20.34 -24.05 -13.04
N PHE A 346 -19.37 -23.89 -13.94
CA PHE A 346 -18.60 -22.67 -14.11
C PHE A 346 -19.24 -21.73 -15.14
N HIS A 347 -19.38 -20.45 -14.77
CA HIS A 347 -19.82 -19.38 -15.65
C HIS A 347 -18.83 -18.21 -15.59
N LEU A 348 -18.42 -17.69 -16.73
CA LEU A 348 -17.57 -16.50 -16.83
C LEU A 348 -18.39 -15.26 -17.18
N ILE A 349 -18.32 -14.25 -16.32
CA ILE A 349 -18.91 -12.93 -16.56
C ILE A 349 -17.80 -11.92 -16.89
N ALA A 350 -17.87 -11.33 -18.08
CA ALA A 350 -17.13 -10.12 -18.42
C ALA A 350 -17.88 -8.88 -17.93
N VAL A 351 -17.19 -8.00 -17.22
CA VAL A 351 -17.72 -6.70 -16.82
C VAL A 351 -16.94 -5.61 -17.54
N ASP A 352 -17.62 -4.78 -18.32
CA ASP A 352 -17.02 -3.67 -19.05
C ASP A 352 -17.81 -2.37 -18.86
N ALA A 353 -17.24 -1.24 -19.29
CA ALA A 353 -17.89 0.07 -19.30
C ALA A 353 -17.17 1.01 -20.29
N PRO A 354 -17.84 2.09 -20.76
CA PRO A 354 -17.20 3.13 -21.56
C PRO A 354 -15.94 3.67 -20.88
N GLU A 355 -14.92 3.98 -21.66
CA GLU A 355 -13.59 4.36 -21.17
C GLU A 355 -13.64 5.55 -20.20
N GLU A 356 -14.41 6.57 -20.56
CA GLU A 356 -14.67 7.78 -19.78
C GLU A 356 -15.26 7.43 -18.42
N LYS A 357 -16.29 6.58 -18.43
CA LYS A 357 -16.96 6.15 -17.20
C LYS A 357 -16.05 5.27 -16.34
N ARG A 358 -15.22 4.42 -16.94
CA ARG A 358 -14.21 3.62 -16.20
C ARG A 358 -13.19 4.52 -15.53
N PHE A 359 -12.72 5.53 -16.24
CA PHE A 359 -11.81 6.52 -15.70
C PHE A 359 -12.45 7.33 -14.55
N GLU A 360 -13.69 7.79 -14.71
CA GLU A 360 -14.46 8.48 -13.67
C GLU A 360 -14.68 7.59 -12.44
N MET A 361 -15.13 6.34 -12.64
CA MET A 361 -15.32 5.38 -11.55
C MET A 361 -14.02 5.05 -10.82
N LEU A 362 -12.88 5.04 -11.52
CA LEU A 362 -11.57 4.87 -10.90
C LEU A 362 -11.17 6.11 -10.10
N LYS A 363 -11.45 7.32 -10.60
CA LYS A 363 -11.25 8.57 -9.85
C LYS A 363 -12.10 8.61 -8.58
N GLU A 364 -13.36 8.20 -8.66
CA GLU A 364 -14.30 8.21 -7.54
C GLU A 364 -14.02 7.13 -6.49
N ARG A 365 -13.39 6.00 -6.87
CA ARG A 365 -13.10 4.88 -5.97
C ARG A 365 -12.09 5.19 -4.86
N LYS A 366 -11.37 6.31 -4.94
CA LYS A 366 -10.44 6.81 -3.91
C LYS A 366 -9.50 5.73 -3.33
N ARG A 367 -9.11 4.72 -4.13
CA ARG A 367 -8.06 3.76 -3.74
C ARG A 367 -6.72 4.28 -4.19
N GLN A 368 -5.69 3.77 -3.54
CA GLN A 368 -4.32 4.14 -3.85
C GLN A 368 -3.84 3.61 -5.20
N GLY A 369 -3.20 4.50 -5.96
CA GLY A 369 -2.76 4.21 -7.32
C GLY A 369 -3.92 4.15 -8.33
N ASP A 370 -5.12 4.63 -7.96
CA ASP A 370 -6.16 4.84 -8.94
C ASP A 370 -5.75 5.94 -9.92
N ILE A 371 -6.31 5.84 -11.11
CA ILE A 371 -5.72 6.43 -12.29
C ILE A 371 -5.96 7.93 -12.34
N LEU A 372 -4.89 8.72 -12.32
CA LEU A 372 -4.98 10.16 -12.10
C LEU A 372 -5.18 10.91 -13.42
N THR A 373 -4.50 10.48 -14.48
CA THR A 373 -4.61 11.08 -15.81
C THR A 373 -5.27 10.12 -16.80
N TRP A 374 -5.94 10.70 -17.79
CA TRP A 374 -6.51 9.94 -18.90
C TRP A 374 -5.44 9.12 -19.62
N GLU A 375 -4.24 9.69 -19.78
CA GLU A 375 -3.10 9.02 -20.43
C GLU A 375 -2.61 7.81 -19.62
N GLU A 376 -2.50 7.92 -18.29
CA GLU A 376 -2.15 6.77 -17.45
C GLU A 376 -3.25 5.71 -17.48
N PHE A 377 -4.51 6.12 -17.61
CA PHE A 377 -5.65 5.22 -17.78
C PHE A 377 -5.50 4.44 -19.07
N GLN A 378 -5.28 5.13 -20.17
CA GLN A 378 -5.09 4.50 -21.47
C GLN A 378 -3.88 3.55 -21.44
N ARG A 379 -2.76 3.95 -20.83
CA ARG A 379 -1.56 3.10 -20.72
C ARG A 379 -1.82 1.85 -19.89
N LEU A 380 -2.41 1.99 -18.70
CA LEU A 380 -2.69 0.86 -17.82
C LEU A 380 -3.77 -0.06 -18.38
N ASP A 381 -4.79 0.50 -19.02
CA ASP A 381 -5.87 -0.24 -19.66
C ASP A 381 -5.37 -1.01 -20.88
N ALA A 382 -4.56 -0.38 -21.74
CA ALA A 382 -3.89 -1.06 -22.87
C ALA A 382 -3.01 -2.21 -22.38
N ARG A 383 -2.24 -1.99 -21.31
CA ARG A 383 -1.41 -3.04 -20.72
C ARG A 383 -2.25 -4.17 -20.11
N ASP A 384 -3.33 -3.88 -19.38
CA ASP A 384 -4.21 -4.91 -18.80
C ASP A 384 -4.90 -5.74 -19.90
N LYS A 385 -5.23 -5.10 -21.03
CA LYS A 385 -5.73 -5.75 -22.25
C LYS A 385 -4.69 -6.70 -22.89
N GLY A 386 -3.41 -6.60 -22.53
CA GLY A 386 -2.30 -7.43 -23.03
C GLY A 386 -1.47 -6.78 -24.13
N ILE A 387 -1.64 -5.47 -24.37
CA ILE A 387 -0.85 -4.74 -25.36
C ILE A 387 0.55 -4.48 -24.76
N GLY A 388 1.58 -5.09 -25.35
CA GLY A 388 2.97 -4.96 -24.92
C GLY A 388 3.39 -5.86 -23.75
N GLU A 389 2.58 -6.85 -23.36
CA GLU A 389 2.96 -7.90 -22.40
C GLU A 389 3.59 -9.08 -23.15
N GLU A 390 4.71 -9.61 -22.65
CA GLU A 390 5.25 -10.88 -23.09
C GLU A 390 4.44 -12.03 -22.48
N GLU A 391 4.26 -13.14 -23.22
CA GLU A 391 3.66 -14.36 -22.65
C GLU A 391 4.58 -14.89 -21.52
N PRO A 392 4.05 -15.31 -20.35
CA PRO A 392 2.66 -15.63 -20.03
C PRO A 392 1.89 -14.52 -19.29
N GLY A 393 2.03 -13.26 -19.72
CA GLY A 393 1.45 -12.07 -19.09
C GLY A 393 -0.09 -12.00 -19.06
N LYS A 394 -0.60 -10.81 -18.73
CA LYS A 394 -2.05 -10.55 -18.69
C LYS A 394 -2.59 -10.35 -20.11
N ALA A 395 -3.82 -10.80 -20.36
CA ALA A 395 -4.50 -10.61 -21.64
C ALA A 395 -6.02 -10.47 -21.43
N VAL A 396 -6.44 -9.43 -20.71
CA VAL A 396 -7.86 -9.22 -20.35
C VAL A 396 -8.76 -9.10 -21.58
N ALA A 397 -8.28 -8.55 -22.70
CA ALA A 397 -9.07 -8.48 -23.93
C ALA A 397 -9.41 -9.89 -24.46
N LYS A 398 -8.45 -10.82 -24.43
CA LYS A 398 -8.69 -12.23 -24.77
C LYS A 398 -9.68 -12.86 -23.78
N CYS A 399 -9.56 -12.55 -22.49
CA CYS A 399 -10.46 -13.06 -21.46
C CYS A 399 -11.91 -12.59 -21.63
N ILE A 400 -12.13 -11.32 -21.98
CA ILE A 400 -13.48 -10.76 -22.23
C ILE A 400 -14.15 -11.52 -23.38
N ASN A 401 -13.41 -11.78 -24.47
CA ASN A 401 -13.94 -12.52 -25.62
C ASN A 401 -14.30 -13.98 -25.31
N LEU A 402 -13.79 -14.54 -24.21
CA LEU A 402 -14.08 -15.90 -23.77
C LEU A 402 -15.26 -15.98 -22.79
N ALA A 403 -15.86 -14.85 -22.39
CA ALA A 403 -16.92 -14.82 -21.40
C ALA A 403 -18.24 -15.39 -21.93
N ASP A 404 -18.96 -16.10 -21.06
CA ASP A 404 -20.28 -16.67 -21.38
C ASP A 404 -21.36 -15.59 -21.28
N HIS A 405 -21.12 -14.59 -20.43
CA HIS A 405 -22.01 -13.45 -20.21
C HIS A 405 -21.24 -12.13 -20.15
N THR A 406 -21.89 -11.04 -20.56
CA THR A 406 -21.32 -9.70 -20.50
C THR A 406 -22.26 -8.74 -19.79
N LEU A 407 -21.73 -7.97 -18.84
CA LEU A 407 -22.40 -6.87 -18.18
C LEU A 407 -21.70 -5.56 -18.56
N ILE A 408 -22.39 -4.68 -19.28
CA ILE A 408 -21.93 -3.33 -19.58
C ILE A 408 -22.46 -2.37 -18.52
N ASN A 409 -21.55 -1.74 -17.79
CA ASN A 409 -21.82 -0.74 -16.77
C ASN A 409 -21.77 0.67 -17.39
N ASP A 410 -22.69 0.96 -18.30
CA ASP A 410 -22.84 2.21 -19.04
C ASP A 410 -23.94 3.14 -18.49
N GLU A 411 -24.96 2.58 -17.83
CA GLU A 411 -26.12 3.33 -17.34
C GLU A 411 -26.14 3.59 -15.81
N ASN A 412 -27.24 4.14 -15.30
CA ASN A 412 -27.43 4.43 -13.88
C ASN A 412 -27.50 3.14 -13.03
N GLN A 413 -27.28 3.28 -11.71
CA GLN A 413 -27.15 2.15 -10.80
C GLN A 413 -28.38 1.22 -10.77
N GLU A 414 -29.59 1.76 -10.95
CA GLU A 414 -30.83 0.98 -10.91
C GLU A 414 -30.91 0.02 -12.11
N ILE A 415 -30.57 0.51 -13.31
CA ILE A 415 -30.58 -0.30 -14.53
C ILE A 415 -29.48 -1.36 -14.48
N ILE A 416 -28.30 -1.02 -13.96
CA ILE A 416 -27.21 -1.99 -13.76
C ILE A 416 -27.62 -3.08 -12.76
N LYS A 417 -28.32 -2.71 -11.68
CA LYS A 417 -28.85 -3.66 -10.71
C LYS A 417 -29.86 -4.62 -11.34
N GLN A 418 -30.83 -4.11 -12.13
CA GLN A 418 -31.80 -4.94 -12.84
C GLN A 418 -31.13 -5.92 -13.84
N ARG A 419 -30.15 -5.43 -14.62
CA ARG A 419 -29.38 -6.29 -15.53
C ARG A 419 -28.63 -7.40 -14.77
N LEU A 420 -28.08 -7.06 -13.61
CA LEU A 420 -27.35 -8.00 -12.76
C LEU A 420 -28.28 -9.03 -12.11
N GLU A 421 -29.46 -8.63 -11.65
CA GLU A 421 -30.50 -9.54 -11.15
C GLU A 421 -30.96 -10.50 -12.23
N ASN A 422 -31.27 -10.01 -13.43
CA ASN A 422 -31.64 -10.86 -14.58
C ASN A 422 -30.52 -11.83 -14.96
N LEU A 423 -29.27 -11.35 -14.99
CA LEU A 423 -28.12 -12.20 -15.28
C LEU A 423 -27.93 -13.28 -14.20
N TYR A 424 -28.09 -12.91 -12.93
CA TYR A 424 -27.99 -13.82 -11.81
C TYR A 424 -29.05 -14.91 -11.88
N SER A 425 -30.32 -14.54 -12.06
CA SER A 425 -31.43 -15.49 -12.28
C SER A 425 -31.14 -16.42 -13.45
N ASN A 426 -30.68 -15.90 -14.60
CA ASN A 426 -30.33 -16.75 -15.74
C ASN A 426 -29.21 -17.76 -15.43
N ILE A 427 -28.24 -17.41 -14.58
CA ILE A 427 -27.16 -18.33 -14.18
C ILE A 427 -27.67 -19.34 -13.15
N THR A 428 -28.48 -18.93 -12.18
CA THR A 428 -28.93 -19.83 -11.10
C THR A 428 -30.11 -20.70 -11.47
N ASP A 429 -31.02 -20.21 -12.33
CA ASP A 429 -32.25 -20.91 -12.71
C ASP A 429 -31.96 -21.96 -13.80
N ASN A 430 -30.98 -21.71 -14.68
CA ASN A 430 -30.47 -22.72 -15.61
C ASN A 430 -29.69 -23.86 -14.90
N ASN A 431 -29.36 -23.70 -13.62
CA ASN A 431 -28.75 -24.74 -12.78
C ASN A 431 -29.80 -25.51 -11.94
N ALA A 432 -31.09 -25.17 -12.06
CA ALA A 432 -32.19 -25.79 -11.32
C ALA A 432 -33.02 -26.80 -12.15
N LEU A 433 -32.55 -27.15 -13.37
CA LEU A 433 -33.18 -28.12 -14.26
C LEU A 433 -32.30 -29.37 -14.46
#